data_AF-A0A7W5HP94-F1
#
_entry.id   AF-A0A7W5HP94-F1
#
_cell.length_a   1.000
_cell.length_b   1.000
_cell.length_c   1.000
_cell.angle_alpha   90.00
_cell.angle_beta   90.00
_cell.angle_gamma   90.00
#
_symmetry.space_group_name_H-M   'P 1'
#
loop_
_entity.id
_entity.type
_entity.pdbx_description
1 polymer ?
#
loop_
_entity_poly.entity_id
_entity_poly.type
_entity_poly.pdbx_seq_one_letter_code
_entity_poly.pdbx_strand_id
1 'polypeptide(L)' 'MPTTEESIIAAARLRAAYRGENEALAAASALEALAVLKKTLKGDKYQEALERLYIEYSIS' A
#
# COMPACT_ATOMS: atom_id res chain seq x y z
N MET A 1 10.51 9.11 -8.32
CA MET A 1 9.50 9.76 -7.45
C MET A 1 9.39 8.91 -6.19
N PRO A 2 9.26 9.50 -4.99
CA PRO A 2 9.04 8.73 -3.78
C PRO A 2 7.71 7.98 -3.86
N THR A 3 7.68 6.77 -3.33
CA THR A 3 6.44 5.99 -3.16
C THR A 3 5.47 6.77 -2.28
N THR A 4 4.22 6.90 -2.72
CA THR A 4 3.16 7.62 -1.99
C THR A 4 2.11 6.67 -1.45
N GLU A 5 1.35 7.12 -0.46
CA GLU A 5 0.17 6.40 0.06
C GLU A 5 -0.82 6.06 -1.09
N GLU A 6 -1.01 6.99 -2.04
CA GLU A 6 -1.88 6.79 -3.21
C GLU A 6 -1.35 5.70 -4.15
N SER A 7 -0.04 5.63 -4.41
CA SER A 7 0.53 4.60 -5.28
C SER A 7 0.38 3.21 -4.68
N ILE A 8 0.43 3.09 -3.35
CA ILE A 8 0.20 1.83 -2.62
C ILE A 8 -1.25 1.40 -2.74
N ILE A 9 -2.20 2.32 -2.54
CA ILE A 9 -3.63 2.02 -2.67
C ILE A 9 -3.97 1.61 -4.12
N ALA A 10 -3.39 2.30 -5.11
CA ALA A 10 -3.54 1.94 -6.51
C ALA A 10 -2.97 0.55 -6.82
N ALA A 11 -1.78 0.22 -6.29
CA ALA A 11 -1.18 -1.11 -6.44
C ALA A 11 -2.04 -2.21 -5.80
N ALA A 12 -2.59 -1.96 -4.60
CA ALA A 12 -3.47 -2.90 -3.92
C ALA A 12 -4.76 -3.18 -4.73
N ARG A 13 -5.39 -2.13 -5.28
CA ARG A 13 -6.55 -2.27 -6.17
C ARG A 13 -6.21 -3.07 -7.42
N LEU A 14 -5.10 -2.71 -8.08
CA LEU A 14 -4.66 -3.36 -9.31
C LEU A 14 -4.38 -4.86 -9.07
N ARG A 15 -3.70 -5.20 -7.98
CA ARG A 15 -3.45 -6.59 -7.58
C ARG A 15 -4.76 -7.35 -7.34
N ALA A 16 -5.71 -6.75 -6.63
CA ALA A 16 -7.01 -7.36 -6.39
C ALA A 16 -7.78 -7.58 -7.71
N ALA A 17 -7.77 -6.59 -8.61
CA ALA A 17 -8.36 -6.71 -9.94
C ALA A 17 -7.74 -7.88 -10.74
N TYR A 18 -6.42 -8.03 -10.71
CA TYR A 18 -5.72 -9.16 -11.36
C TYR A 18 -6.10 -10.52 -10.77
N ARG A 19 -6.41 -10.58 -9.48
CA ARG A 19 -6.80 -11.80 -8.76
C ARG A 19 -8.30 -12.10 -8.81
N GLY A 20 -9.10 -11.21 -9.39
CA GLY A 20 -10.57 -11.29 -9.35
C GLY A 20 -11.14 -11.05 -7.94
N GLU A 21 -10.40 -10.36 -7.09
CA GLU A 21 -10.80 -9.98 -5.73
C GLU A 21 -11.49 -8.61 -5.72
N ASN A 22 -12.08 -8.25 -4.58
CA ASN A 22 -12.76 -6.96 -4.44
C ASN A 22 -11.74 -5.81 -4.25
N GLU A 23 -11.61 -4.97 -5.28
CA GLU A 23 -10.72 -3.81 -5.27
C GLU A 23 -10.98 -2.82 -4.13
N ALA A 24 -12.25 -2.60 -3.78
CA ALA A 24 -12.62 -1.68 -2.70
C ALA A 24 -12.18 -2.22 -1.33
N LEU A 25 -12.30 -3.54 -1.13
CA LEU A 25 -11.82 -4.21 0.08
C LEU A 25 -10.28 -4.14 0.17
N ALA A 26 -9.57 -4.39 -0.94
CA ALA A 26 -8.12 -4.30 -0.98
C ALA A 26 -7.62 -2.87 -0.73
N ALA A 27 -8.30 -1.86 -1.28
CA ALA A 27 -8.01 -0.47 -1.01
C ALA A 27 -8.22 -0.08 0.46
N ALA A 28 -9.31 -0.56 1.09
CA ALA A 28 -9.57 -0.34 2.50
C ALA A 28 -8.50 -1.00 3.38
N SER A 29 -8.09 -2.23 3.06
CA SER A 29 -7.00 -2.92 3.76
C SER A 29 -5.67 -2.17 3.63
N ALA A 30 -5.34 -1.65 2.44
CA ALA A 30 -4.14 -0.84 2.24
C ALA A 30 -4.19 0.46 3.07
N LEU A 31 -5.35 1.13 3.15
CA LEU A 31 -5.54 2.31 3.99
C LEU A 31 -5.33 2.01 5.48
N GLU A 32 -5.82 0.87 5.97
CA GLU A 32 -5.59 0.45 7.36
C GLU A 32 -4.09 0.19 7.63
N ALA A 33 -3.41 -0.51 6.72
CA ALA A 33 -1.97 -0.75 6.83
C ALA A 33 -1.17 0.56 6.87
N LEU A 34 -1.52 1.51 5.99
CA LEU A 34 -0.91 2.83 5.95
C LEU A 34 -1.14 3.63 7.24
N ALA A 35 -2.34 3.56 7.82
CA ALA A 35 -2.66 4.22 9.08
C ALA A 35 -1.82 3.66 10.25
N VAL A 36 -1.63 2.33 10.29
CA VAL A 36 -0.76 1.68 11.28
C VAL A 36 0.70 2.11 11.09
N LEU A 37 1.21 2.09 9.86
CA LEU A 37 2.58 2.52 9.54
C LEU A 37 2.82 3.97 9.94
N LYS A 38 1.87 4.86 9.66
CA LYS A 38 1.96 6.29 9.98
C LYS A 38 1.92 6.58 11.48
N LYS A 39 1.22 5.73 12.25
CA LYS A 39 1.19 5.80 13.72
C LYS A 39 2.49 5.29 14.36
N THR A 40 3.13 4.31 13.73
CA THR A 40 4.28 3.58 14.29
C THR A 40 5.63 4.09 13.83
N LEU A 41 5.73 4.62 12.61
CA LEU A 41 6.96 5.06 11.97
C LEU A 41 6.90 6.55 11.60
N LYS A 42 8.07 7.19 11.52
CA LYS A 42 8.22 8.61 11.16
C LYS A 42 9.42 8.82 10.24
N GLY A 43 9.36 9.88 9.43
CA GLY A 43 10.46 10.28 8.54
C GLY A 43 10.91 9.15 7.63
N ASP A 44 12.22 8.93 7.54
CA ASP A 44 12.83 7.97 6.62
C ASP A 44 12.35 6.52 6.85
N LYS A 45 12.07 6.14 8.10
CA LYS A 45 11.54 4.80 8.40
C LYS A 45 10.13 4.60 7.86
N TYR A 46 9.33 5.66 7.84
CA TYR A 46 8.01 5.62 7.23
C TYR A 46 8.14 5.50 5.72
N GLN A 47 9.05 6.26 5.10
CA GLN A 47 9.30 6.20 3.66
C GLN A 47 9.79 4.81 3.22
N GLU A 48 10.72 4.19 3.94
CA GLU A 48 11.18 2.83 3.66
C GLU A 48 10.04 1.80 3.78
N ALA A 49 9.16 1.96 4.77
CA ALA A 49 8.00 1.09 4.92
C ALA A 49 6.97 1.26 3.79
N LEU A 50 6.76 2.48 3.29
CA LEU A 50 5.94 2.72 2.11
C LEU A 50 6.52 2.00 0.88
N GLU A 51 7.82 2.09 0.65
CA GLU A 51 8.49 1.41 -0.46
C GLU A 51 8.35 -0.11 -0.39
N ARG A 52 8.54 -0.70 0.79
CA ARG A 52 8.34 -2.14 1.00
C ARG A 52 6.89 -2.57 0.72
N LEU A 53 5.93 -1.83 1.25
CA LEU A 53 4.50 -2.14 1.07
C LEU A 53 4.08 -2.00 -0.41
N TYR A 54 4.61 -0.99 -1.11
CA TYR A 54 4.37 -0.83 -2.54
C TYR A 54 4.94 -2.00 -3.36
N ILE A 55 6.16 -2.45 -3.05
CA ILE A 55 6.76 -3.61 -3.71
C ILE A 55 5.90 -4.86 -3.47
N GLU A 56 5.43 -5.07 -2.24
CA GLU A 56 4.56 -6.21 -1.90
C GLU A 56 3.26 -6.23 -2.71
N TYR A 57 2.62 -5.08 -2.91
CA TYR A 57 1.43 -5.00 -3.75
C TYR A 57 1.72 -5.01 -5.26
N SER A 58 2.93 -4.64 -5.66
CA SER A 58 3.35 -4.62 -7.07
C SER A 58 3.84 -5.98 -7.58
N ILE A 59 4.29 -6.87 -6.68
CA ILE A 59 4.70 -8.23 -7.04
C ILE A 59 3.44 -9.13 -7.01
N SER A 60 2.96 -9.47 -8.22
CA SER A 60 1.82 -10.36 -8.51
C SER A 60 1.83 -11.66 -7.72
#